data_AF-A0A932P058-F1
#
_entry.id   AF-A0A932P058-F1
#
_cell.length_a   1.000
_cell.length_b   1.000
_cell.length_c   1.000
_cell.angle_alpha   90.00
_cell.angle_beta   90.00
_cell.angle_gamma   90.00
#
_symmetry.space_group_name_H-M   'P 1'
#
loop_
_entity.id
_entity.type
_entity.pdbx_description
1 polymer ?
#
loop_
_entity_poly.entity_id
_entity_poly.type
_entity_poly.pdbx_seq_one_letter_code
_entity_poly.pdbx_strand_id
1 'polypeptide(L)'
;MPSANLDKLRQLGGYFVRLRGRFFTRDGALHLPRRQFLKLTLGAALLAWSGYLVQRILWPSALGKDELHTLAYYLDTLIPADQTPSATALDVDKKIAAAATPNHRLRRLIKTGCTWLDTQAKDHYGVENFSSLSETQREHVIALAAAEKMDTLPRVFFERLRQDAFFHYYAQPPSWAGLSYAGPPQPKGHLDFYLPPRAAS
;
A
#
# COMPACT_ATOMS: atom_id res chain seq x y z
N MET A 1 31.69 -65.91 56.26
CA MET A 1 31.19 -65.81 57.65
C MET A 1 30.94 -64.34 57.94
N PRO A 2 29.93 -63.94 58.74
CA PRO A 2 28.56 -64.44 58.87
C PRO A 2 27.51 -63.28 58.92
N SER A 3 26.25 -63.68 59.15
CA SER A 3 25.22 -62.98 59.94
C SER A 3 24.56 -61.69 59.43
N ALA A 4 23.39 -61.90 58.83
CA ALA A 4 22.09 -61.37 59.25
C ALA A 4 22.06 -60.22 60.27
N ASN A 5 21.32 -59.15 59.93
CA ASN A 5 20.28 -58.63 60.81
C ASN A 5 19.27 -57.77 60.01
N LEU A 6 18.27 -58.45 59.46
CA LEU A 6 17.04 -57.88 58.92
C LEU A 6 16.09 -57.62 60.10
N ASP A 7 16.06 -56.41 60.66
CA ASP A 7 14.87 -55.99 61.46
C ASP A 7 14.74 -54.51 61.87
N LYS A 8 15.38 -53.58 61.16
CA LYS A 8 15.11 -52.15 61.36
C LYS A 8 15.10 -51.46 60.03
N LEU A 9 13.90 -51.29 59.47
CA LEU A 9 13.38 -49.99 59.04
C LEU A 9 11.87 -50.17 58.79
N ARG A 10 11.22 -50.48 59.92
CA ARG A 10 9.88 -50.00 60.24
C ARG A 10 9.79 -48.52 59.82
N GLN A 11 8.66 -48.16 59.22
CA GLN A 11 8.11 -46.79 59.19
C GLN A 11 8.77 -45.85 58.15
N LEU A 12 8.06 -45.17 57.25
CA LEU A 12 6.65 -44.81 57.15
C LEU A 12 6.40 -44.21 55.76
N GLY A 13 5.18 -44.44 55.23
CA GLY A 13 4.47 -43.52 54.33
C GLY A 13 4.99 -43.43 52.88
N GLY A 14 4.33 -43.95 51.85
CA GLY A 14 2.89 -44.10 51.65
C GLY A 14 2.37 -43.01 50.73
N TYR A 15 2.61 -43.11 49.42
CA TYR A 15 1.80 -42.49 48.35
C TYR A 15 1.99 -43.27 47.04
N PHE A 16 1.18 -44.30 46.81
CA PHE A 16 0.98 -44.88 45.48
C PHE A 16 -0.53 -44.92 45.20
N VAL A 17 -1.02 -43.87 44.56
CA VAL A 17 -2.41 -43.80 44.07
C VAL A 17 -2.48 -44.54 42.74
N ARG A 18 -3.07 -45.72 42.85
CA ARG A 18 -3.71 -46.58 41.85
C ARG A 18 -4.14 -45.85 40.56
N LEU A 19 -3.39 -46.09 39.47
CA LEU A 19 -3.83 -45.86 38.09
C LEU A 19 -5.05 -46.72 37.79
N ARG A 20 -6.19 -46.09 37.51
CA ARG A 20 -7.38 -46.75 36.99
C ARG A 20 -7.64 -46.22 35.58
N GLY A 21 -7.16 -46.96 34.59
CA GLY A 21 -7.58 -46.78 33.20
C GLY A 21 -9.08 -46.96 33.09
N ARG A 22 -9.75 -46.04 32.40
CA ARG A 22 -11.12 -46.24 31.93
C ARG A 22 -11.18 -45.89 30.45
N PHE A 23 -11.43 -46.96 29.72
CA PHE A 23 -11.75 -47.12 28.32
C PHE A 23 -12.50 -45.95 27.67
N PHE A 24 -12.09 -45.67 26.43
CA PHE A 24 -12.80 -44.88 25.45
C PHE A 24 -14.28 -45.31 25.36
N THR A 25 -15.18 -44.35 25.55
CA THR A 25 -16.55 -44.41 25.04
C THR A 25 -16.79 -43.21 24.14
N ARG A 26 -17.14 -43.54 22.91
CA ARG A 26 -17.60 -42.69 21.81
C ARG A 26 -19.01 -42.20 22.17
N ASP A 27 -19.13 -40.89 22.40
CA ASP A 27 -20.33 -40.03 22.34
C ASP A 27 -20.17 -38.89 23.36
N GLY A 28 -19.67 -37.74 22.89
CA GLY A 28 -19.36 -36.60 23.75
C GLY A 28 -19.87 -35.31 23.14
N ALA A 29 -21.10 -34.92 23.49
CA ALA A 29 -21.48 -33.51 23.40
C ALA A 29 -20.56 -32.72 24.34
N LEU A 30 -19.83 -31.76 23.80
CA LEU A 30 -18.91 -30.89 24.55
C LEU A 30 -19.68 -30.06 25.57
N HIS A 31 -19.89 -30.58 26.78
CA HIS A 31 -20.43 -29.81 27.90
C HIS A 31 -19.30 -28.95 28.51
N LEU A 32 -18.97 -27.86 27.82
CA LEU A 32 -18.04 -26.86 28.34
C LEU A 32 -18.73 -26.05 29.46
N PRO A 33 -18.15 -25.94 30.67
CA PRO A 33 -18.70 -25.09 31.71
C PRO A 33 -18.70 -23.63 31.22
N ARG A 34 -19.82 -22.92 31.43
CA ARG A 34 -20.09 -21.56 30.87
C ARG A 34 -18.92 -20.58 31.02
N ARG A 35 -18.15 -20.68 32.10
CA ARG A 35 -16.97 -19.85 32.37
C ARG A 35 -15.78 -20.15 31.44
N GLN A 36 -15.56 -21.40 31.06
CA GLN A 36 -14.52 -21.77 30.09
C GLN A 36 -14.94 -21.40 28.66
N PHE A 37 -16.22 -21.56 28.33
CA PHE A 37 -16.77 -21.10 27.06
C PHE A 37 -16.58 -19.59 26.88
N LEU A 38 -16.93 -18.78 27.90
CA LEU A 38 -16.73 -17.33 27.87
C LEU A 38 -15.26 -16.92 27.74
N LYS A 39 -14.34 -17.61 28.43
CA LYS A 39 -12.90 -17.30 28.30
C LYS A 39 -12.36 -17.62 26.90
N LEU A 40 -12.82 -18.72 26.31
CA LEU A 40 -12.46 -19.10 24.94
C LEU A 40 -13.02 -18.14 23.91
N THR A 41 -14.28 -17.73 24.03
CA THR A 41 -14.88 -16.77 23.10
C THR A 41 -14.29 -15.37 23.24
N LEU A 42 -14.01 -14.89 24.46
CA LEU A 42 -13.31 -13.61 24.65
C LEU A 42 -11.88 -13.64 24.11
N GLY A 43 -11.15 -14.72 24.36
CA GLY A 43 -9.78 -14.90 23.86
C GLY A 43 -9.74 -14.95 22.33
N ALA A 44 -10.67 -15.68 21.71
CA ALA A 44 -10.82 -15.73 20.26
C ALA A 44 -11.21 -14.36 19.68
N ALA A 45 -12.12 -13.62 20.32
CA ALA A 45 -12.53 -12.29 19.89
C ALA A 45 -11.37 -11.28 19.97
N LEU A 46 -10.57 -11.31 21.04
CA LEU A 46 -9.37 -10.47 21.19
C LEU A 46 -8.31 -10.79 20.13
N LEU A 47 -8.06 -12.08 19.85
CA LEU A 47 -7.12 -12.49 18.82
C LEU A 47 -7.61 -12.07 17.42
N ALA A 48 -8.89 -12.29 17.11
CA ALA A 48 -9.48 -11.84 15.85
C ALA A 48 -9.42 -10.31 15.70
N TRP A 49 -9.68 -9.56 16.77
CA TRP A 49 -9.61 -8.10 16.74
C TRP A 49 -8.17 -7.59 16.59
N SER A 50 -7.23 -8.22 17.28
CA SER A 50 -5.79 -7.92 17.13
C SER A 50 -5.28 -8.23 15.72
N GLY A 51 -5.68 -9.38 15.15
CA GLY A 51 -5.34 -9.76 13.79
C GLY A 51 -5.93 -8.80 12.75
N TYR A 52 -7.18 -8.38 12.93
CA TYR A 52 -7.83 -7.38 12.09
C TYR A 52 -7.11 -6.02 12.13
N LEU A 53 -6.74 -5.55 13.33
CA LEU A 53 -5.95 -4.32 13.51
C LEU A 53 -4.58 -4.42 12.85
N VAL A 54 -3.86 -5.52 13.08
CA VAL A 54 -2.54 -5.77 12.49
C VAL A 54 -2.63 -5.84 10.97
N GLN A 55 -3.62 -6.55 10.42
CA GLN A 55 -3.85 -6.65 8.99
C GLN A 55 -4.15 -5.28 8.37
N ARG A 56 -4.99 -4.46 9.01
CA ARG A 56 -5.31 -3.10 8.53
C ARG A 56 -4.12 -2.15 8.59
N ILE A 57 -3.23 -2.33 9.58
CA ILE A 57 -2.02 -1.51 9.74
C ILE A 57 -0.92 -1.95 8.77
N LEU A 58 -0.73 -3.26 8.58
CA LEU A 58 0.36 -3.82 7.78
C LEU A 58 0.02 -4.01 6.30
N TRP A 59 -1.25 -4.16 5.94
CA TRP A 59 -1.73 -4.25 4.55
C TRP A 59 -2.65 -3.07 4.21
N PRO A 60 -2.10 -1.90 3.84
CA PRO A 60 -2.90 -0.80 3.34
C PRO A 60 -3.55 -1.22 2.02
N SER A 61 -4.88 -1.17 1.96
CA SER A 61 -5.69 -1.54 0.78
C SER A 61 -5.13 -0.91 -0.50
N ALA A 62 -5.13 -1.68 -1.58
CA ALA A 62 -4.80 -1.21 -2.94
C ALA A 62 -5.63 0.04 -3.31
N LEU A 63 -5.19 0.77 -4.35
CA LEU A 63 -6.02 1.84 -4.93
C LEU A 63 -7.35 1.22 -5.38
N GLY A 64 -8.47 1.79 -4.93
CA GLY A 64 -9.79 1.36 -5.35
C GLY A 64 -10.10 1.89 -6.74
N LYS A 65 -11.26 1.47 -7.28
CA LYS A 65 -11.69 1.86 -8.62
C LYS A 65 -11.95 3.36 -8.71
N ASP A 66 -12.53 3.93 -7.66
CA ASP A 66 -12.86 5.36 -7.60
C ASP A 66 -11.58 6.21 -7.56
N GLU A 67 -10.58 5.82 -6.75
CA GLU A 67 -9.32 6.56 -6.73
C GLU A 67 -8.54 6.45 -8.05
N LEU A 68 -8.59 5.29 -8.72
CA LEU A 68 -8.00 5.13 -10.05
C LEU A 68 -8.72 5.99 -11.10
N HIS A 69 -10.04 6.06 -11.03
CA HIS A 69 -10.84 6.90 -11.92
C HIS A 69 -10.55 8.39 -11.70
N THR A 70 -10.54 8.85 -10.45
CA THR A 70 -10.17 10.23 -10.11
C THR A 70 -8.72 10.55 -10.53
N LEU A 71 -7.79 9.61 -10.34
CA LEU A 71 -6.40 9.75 -10.78
C LEU A 71 -6.31 9.92 -12.31
N ALA A 72 -7.06 9.15 -13.09
CA ALA A 72 -7.08 9.27 -14.55
C ALA A 72 -7.49 10.68 -15.00
N TYR A 73 -8.61 11.20 -14.49
CA TYR A 73 -9.07 12.56 -14.81
C TYR A 73 -8.10 13.64 -14.32
N TYR A 74 -7.49 13.45 -13.16
CA TYR A 74 -6.46 14.36 -12.66
C TYR A 74 -5.26 14.43 -13.61
N LEU A 75 -4.77 13.27 -14.07
CA LEU A 75 -3.62 13.18 -14.97
C LEU A 75 -3.91 13.74 -16.36
N ASP A 76 -5.09 13.46 -16.91
CA ASP A 76 -5.51 14.03 -18.20
C ASP A 76 -5.75 15.54 -18.12
N THR A 77 -6.05 16.09 -16.94
CA THR A 77 -6.09 17.55 -16.76
C THR A 77 -4.68 18.14 -16.71
N LEU A 78 -3.69 17.42 -16.16
CA LEU A 78 -2.29 17.87 -16.17
C LEU A 78 -1.63 17.76 -17.55
N ILE A 79 -1.98 16.71 -18.30
CA ILE A 79 -1.44 16.42 -19.64
C ILE A 79 -2.63 16.02 -20.54
N PRO A 80 -3.35 17.01 -21.10
CA PRO A 80 -4.50 16.75 -21.96
C PRO A 80 -4.06 16.18 -23.31
N ALA A 81 -5.03 15.60 -24.03
CA ALA A 81 -4.82 15.25 -25.43
C ALA A 81 -4.79 16.53 -26.27
N ASP A 82 -3.72 16.73 -27.01
CA ASP A 82 -3.56 17.85 -27.95
C ASP A 82 -3.01 17.34 -29.30
N GLN A 83 -1.85 17.82 -29.74
CA GLN A 83 -1.08 17.23 -30.84
C GLN A 83 -0.45 15.89 -30.43
N THR A 84 -0.30 15.68 -29.12
CA THR A 84 0.19 14.47 -28.47
C THR A 84 -0.95 13.77 -27.72
N PRO A 85 -0.86 12.45 -27.47
CA PRO A 85 -1.89 11.73 -26.72
C PRO A 85 -1.98 12.22 -25.26
N SER A 86 -3.13 12.07 -24.61
CA SER A 86 -3.25 12.38 -23.17
C SER A 86 -2.41 11.46 -22.28
N ALA A 87 -2.27 11.81 -21.00
CA ALA A 87 -1.60 10.96 -20.01
C ALA A 87 -2.15 9.53 -19.96
N THR A 88 -3.48 9.38 -19.90
CA THR A 88 -4.13 8.07 -19.85
C THR A 88 -4.02 7.29 -21.15
N ALA A 89 -3.99 7.98 -22.30
CA ALA A 89 -3.75 7.35 -23.60
C ALA A 89 -2.35 6.70 -23.68
N LEU A 90 -1.39 7.15 -22.85
CA LEU A 90 -0.05 6.57 -22.70
C LEU A 90 0.11 5.72 -21.42
N ASP A 91 -1.00 5.26 -20.83
CA ASP A 91 -1.04 4.40 -19.64
C ASP A 91 -0.27 4.97 -18.42
N VAL A 92 -0.13 6.29 -18.32
CA VAL A 92 0.61 6.93 -17.22
C VAL A 92 -0.06 6.68 -15.87
N ASP A 93 -1.39 6.71 -15.84
CA ASP A 93 -2.22 6.35 -14.68
C ASP A 93 -1.91 4.93 -14.18
N LYS A 94 -1.82 3.95 -15.09
CA LYS A 94 -1.49 2.56 -14.76
C LYS A 94 -0.07 2.42 -14.25
N LYS A 95 0.90 3.15 -14.83
CA LYS A 95 2.30 3.14 -14.38
C LYS A 95 2.44 3.69 -12.96
N ILE A 96 1.77 4.81 -12.67
CA ILE A 96 1.76 5.40 -11.33
C ILE A 96 1.05 4.47 -10.32
N ALA A 97 -0.09 3.89 -10.70
CA ALA A 97 -0.79 2.91 -9.86
C ALA A 97 0.07 1.66 -9.57
N ALA A 98 0.80 1.16 -10.56
CA ALA A 98 1.74 0.07 -10.39
C ALA A 98 2.89 0.45 -9.44
N ALA A 99 3.47 1.65 -9.57
CA ALA A 99 4.50 2.17 -8.66
C ALA A 99 3.98 2.35 -7.22
N ALA A 100 2.70 2.69 -7.05
CA ALA A 100 2.05 2.83 -5.75
C ALA A 100 1.75 1.47 -5.07
N THR A 101 1.76 0.36 -5.81
CA THR A 101 1.48 -0.97 -5.25
C THR A 101 2.48 -1.39 -4.17
N PRO A 102 3.81 -1.40 -4.42
CA PRO A 102 4.80 -1.67 -3.38
C PRO A 102 5.03 -0.48 -2.43
N ASN A 103 4.71 0.75 -2.85
CA ASN A 103 5.00 1.96 -2.09
C ASN A 103 3.79 2.45 -1.28
N HIS A 104 3.73 2.06 0.00
CA HIS A 104 2.63 2.46 0.89
C HIS A 104 2.49 3.98 1.05
N ARG A 105 3.59 4.74 1.01
CA ARG A 105 3.56 6.20 1.18
C ARG A 105 2.93 6.86 -0.03
N LEU A 106 3.34 6.46 -1.23
CA LEU A 106 2.76 6.94 -2.48
C LEU A 106 1.28 6.57 -2.58
N ARG A 107 0.92 5.33 -2.24
CA ARG A 107 -0.48 4.90 -2.23
C ARG A 107 -1.33 5.74 -1.27
N ARG A 108 -0.83 6.00 -0.06
CA ARG A 108 -1.52 6.85 0.91
C ARG A 108 -1.66 8.29 0.38
N LEU A 109 -0.60 8.84 -0.21
CA LEU A 109 -0.61 10.17 -0.81
C LEU A 109 -1.68 10.29 -1.91
N ILE A 110 -1.75 9.31 -2.83
CA ILE A 110 -2.76 9.29 -3.89
C ILE A 110 -4.16 9.23 -3.30
N LYS A 111 -4.42 8.33 -2.34
CA LYS A 111 -5.75 8.23 -1.72
C LYS A 111 -6.18 9.53 -1.05
N THR A 112 -5.32 10.08 -0.20
CA THR A 112 -5.64 11.32 0.51
C THR A 112 -5.74 12.52 -0.44
N GLY A 113 -4.94 12.54 -1.51
CA GLY A 113 -5.06 13.51 -2.59
C GLY A 113 -6.39 13.41 -3.33
N CYS A 114 -6.82 12.20 -3.74
CA CYS A 114 -8.13 12.01 -4.38
C CYS A 114 -9.28 12.46 -3.46
N THR A 115 -9.26 12.08 -2.18
CA THR A 115 -10.25 12.57 -1.21
C THR A 115 -10.25 14.09 -1.08
N TRP A 116 -9.06 14.72 -1.09
CA TRP A 116 -8.96 16.17 -1.06
C TRP A 116 -9.56 16.80 -2.33
N LEU A 117 -9.29 16.25 -3.51
CA LEU A 117 -9.87 16.72 -4.78
C LEU A 117 -11.40 16.64 -4.77
N ASP A 118 -11.96 15.52 -4.31
CA ASP A 118 -13.41 15.32 -4.19
C ASP A 118 -14.02 16.32 -3.18
N THR A 119 -13.31 16.61 -2.09
CA THR A 119 -13.73 17.63 -1.11
C THR A 119 -13.77 19.02 -1.75
N GLN A 120 -12.74 19.41 -2.52
CA GLN A 120 -12.73 20.69 -3.22
C GLN A 120 -13.82 20.79 -4.30
N ALA A 121 -14.10 19.69 -5.01
CA ALA A 121 -15.18 19.62 -5.97
C ALA A 121 -16.54 19.91 -5.31
N LYS A 122 -16.74 19.35 -4.11
CA LYS A 122 -17.95 19.54 -3.32
C LYS A 122 -18.05 20.96 -2.79
N ASP A 123 -16.98 21.49 -2.21
CA ASP A 123 -16.96 22.80 -1.56
C ASP A 123 -17.14 23.95 -2.57
N HIS A 124 -16.52 23.86 -3.74
CA HIS A 124 -16.57 24.94 -4.74
C HIS A 124 -17.71 24.82 -5.74
N TYR A 125 -18.18 23.60 -6.02
CA TYR A 125 -19.13 23.34 -7.11
C TYR A 125 -20.35 22.49 -6.73
N GLY A 126 -20.42 21.99 -5.49
CA GLY A 126 -21.52 21.14 -5.03
C GLY A 126 -21.54 19.74 -5.67
N VAL A 127 -20.42 19.30 -6.24
CA VAL A 127 -20.29 18.01 -6.92
C VAL A 127 -19.51 17.03 -6.04
N GLU A 128 -20.04 15.82 -5.84
CA GLU A 128 -19.41 14.85 -4.91
C GLU A 128 -18.04 14.33 -5.39
N ASN A 129 -17.81 14.24 -6.70
CA ASN A 129 -16.59 13.66 -7.27
C ASN A 129 -15.87 14.66 -8.17
N PHE A 130 -14.55 14.75 -8.04
CA PHE A 130 -13.69 15.55 -8.91
C PHE A 130 -13.80 15.15 -10.39
N SER A 131 -13.94 13.85 -10.65
CA SER A 131 -14.09 13.34 -12.03
C SER A 131 -15.33 13.87 -12.75
N SER A 132 -16.36 14.29 -12.01
CA SER A 132 -17.61 14.83 -12.59
C SER A 132 -17.55 16.33 -12.91
N LEU A 133 -16.47 17.03 -12.56
CA LEU A 133 -16.30 18.46 -12.85
C LEU A 133 -16.13 18.71 -14.36
N SER A 134 -16.38 19.94 -14.81
CA SER A 134 -15.93 20.38 -16.14
C SER A 134 -14.40 20.49 -16.18
N GLU A 135 -13.82 20.55 -17.37
CA GLU A 135 -12.36 20.71 -17.55
C GLU A 135 -11.84 21.97 -16.84
N THR A 136 -12.47 23.12 -17.08
CA THR A 136 -12.14 24.39 -16.42
C THR A 136 -12.26 24.34 -14.90
N GLN A 137 -13.23 23.59 -14.36
CA GLN A 137 -13.39 23.40 -12.92
C GLN A 137 -12.29 22.49 -12.35
N ARG A 138 -11.90 21.44 -13.08
CA ARG A 138 -10.78 20.57 -12.69
C ARG A 138 -9.47 21.35 -12.66
N GLU A 139 -9.19 22.14 -13.69
CA GLU A 139 -8.01 23.01 -13.75
C GLU A 139 -7.96 23.95 -12.54
N HIS A 140 -9.08 24.58 -12.19
CA HIS A 140 -9.17 25.46 -11.03
C HIS A 140 -8.86 24.73 -9.72
N VAL A 141 -9.46 23.55 -9.47
CA VAL A 141 -9.19 22.76 -8.26
C VAL A 141 -7.72 22.31 -8.19
N ILE A 142 -7.12 21.92 -9.31
CA ILE A 142 -5.69 21.59 -9.37
C ILE A 142 -4.82 22.82 -9.09
N ALA A 143 -5.21 23.98 -9.60
CA ALA A 143 -4.52 25.25 -9.33
C ALA A 143 -4.56 25.62 -7.84
N LEU A 144 -5.64 25.29 -7.12
CA LEU A 144 -5.70 25.44 -5.65
C LEU A 144 -4.64 24.57 -4.97
N ALA A 145 -4.51 23.29 -5.38
CA ALA A 145 -3.47 22.40 -4.84
C ALA A 145 -2.06 22.93 -5.09
N ALA A 146 -1.85 23.54 -6.26
CA ALA A 146 -0.60 24.18 -6.62
C ALA A 146 -0.36 25.48 -5.81
N ALA A 147 -1.39 26.25 -5.48
CA ALA A 147 -1.24 27.50 -4.74
C ALA A 147 -1.03 27.31 -3.22
N GLU A 148 -1.31 26.10 -2.71
CA GLU A 148 -1.15 25.77 -1.30
C GLU A 148 0.30 25.90 -0.78
N LYS A 149 0.41 26.11 0.53
CA LYS A 149 1.71 26.29 1.20
C LYS A 149 2.58 25.05 1.01
N MET A 150 3.90 25.25 0.94
CA MET A 150 4.88 24.15 0.96
C MET A 150 4.66 23.22 2.14
N ASP A 151 4.96 21.93 1.94
CA ASP A 151 4.81 20.85 2.92
C ASP A 151 3.37 20.54 3.37
N THR A 152 2.36 21.20 2.78
CA THR A 152 0.96 20.80 2.95
C THR A 152 0.65 19.58 2.08
N LEU A 153 -0.33 18.79 2.50
CA LEU A 153 -0.73 17.59 1.75
C LEU A 153 -1.13 17.88 0.29
N PRO A 154 -1.95 18.90 -0.01
CA PRO A 154 -2.34 19.19 -1.39
C PRO A 154 -1.14 19.58 -2.26
N ARG A 155 -0.23 20.40 -1.71
CA ARG A 155 0.98 20.82 -2.41
C ARG A 155 1.93 19.66 -2.69
N VAL A 156 2.19 18.82 -1.70
CA VAL A 156 3.03 17.62 -1.84
C VAL A 156 2.42 16.64 -2.83
N PHE A 157 1.10 16.44 -2.77
CA PHE A 157 0.38 15.62 -3.74
C PHE A 157 0.55 16.15 -5.16
N PHE A 158 0.29 17.44 -5.38
CA PHE A 158 0.43 18.09 -6.68
C PHE A 158 1.84 17.94 -7.25
N GLU A 159 2.87 18.33 -6.49
CA GLU A 159 4.26 18.29 -6.96
C GLU A 159 4.71 16.87 -7.28
N ARG A 160 4.43 15.93 -6.37
CA ARG A 160 4.87 14.54 -6.52
C ARG A 160 4.23 13.88 -7.73
N LEU A 161 2.91 14.01 -7.86
CA LEU A 161 2.18 13.36 -8.96
C LEU A 161 2.48 14.02 -10.29
N ARG A 162 2.64 15.35 -10.34
CA ARG A 162 3.07 16.04 -11.56
C ARG A 162 4.45 15.57 -12.00
N GLN A 163 5.40 15.44 -11.07
CA GLN A 163 6.74 14.94 -11.37
C GLN A 163 6.69 13.50 -11.89
N ASP A 164 6.00 12.59 -11.20
CA ASP A 164 5.88 11.19 -11.61
C ASP A 164 5.14 11.07 -12.96
N ALA A 165 4.10 11.88 -13.19
CA ALA A 165 3.38 11.93 -14.46
C ALA A 165 4.28 12.35 -15.61
N PHE A 166 5.01 13.46 -15.47
CA PHE A 166 5.89 13.96 -16.52
C PHE A 166 7.04 12.99 -16.79
N PHE A 167 7.59 12.37 -15.74
CA PHE A 167 8.60 11.33 -15.87
C PHE A 167 8.12 10.16 -16.73
N HIS A 168 6.92 9.63 -16.44
CA HIS A 168 6.37 8.49 -17.19
C HIS A 168 5.84 8.87 -18.59
N TYR A 169 5.35 10.08 -18.76
CA TYR A 169 4.83 10.58 -20.03
C TYR A 169 5.95 10.79 -21.04
N TYR A 170 6.95 11.60 -20.69
CA TYR A 170 8.08 11.92 -21.58
C TYR A 170 9.10 10.79 -21.74
N ALA A 171 8.94 9.68 -21.03
CA ALA A 171 9.70 8.46 -21.30
C ALA A 171 9.23 7.72 -22.57
N GLN A 172 8.15 8.15 -23.21
CA GLN A 172 7.51 7.43 -24.30
C GLN A 172 7.62 8.21 -25.62
N PRO A 173 8.13 7.60 -26.71
CA PRO A 173 8.29 8.29 -28.00
C PRO A 173 7.03 8.99 -28.54
N PRO A 174 5.80 8.46 -28.39
CA PRO A 174 4.59 9.16 -28.84
C PRO A 174 4.37 10.54 -28.21
N SER A 175 4.92 10.79 -27.02
CA SER A 175 4.85 12.11 -26.34
C SER A 175 5.77 13.16 -26.96
N TRP A 176 6.66 12.77 -27.87
CA TRP A 176 7.63 13.67 -28.48
C TRP A 176 7.18 14.18 -29.85
N ALA A 177 5.97 13.81 -30.30
CA ALA A 177 5.45 14.33 -31.55
C ALA A 177 5.40 15.86 -31.49
N GLY A 178 6.01 16.52 -32.50
CA GLY A 178 6.15 17.98 -32.54
C GLY A 178 7.39 18.54 -31.82
N LEU A 179 8.10 17.76 -31.00
CA LEU A 179 9.41 18.16 -30.49
C LEU A 179 10.46 17.95 -31.58
N SER A 180 11.30 18.95 -31.83
CA SER A 180 12.51 18.80 -32.67
C SER A 180 13.61 17.95 -32.00
N TYR A 181 13.22 17.02 -31.13
CA TYR A 181 14.12 16.17 -30.38
C TYR A 181 14.53 14.97 -31.24
N ALA A 182 15.73 15.03 -31.80
CA ALA A 182 16.31 13.96 -32.63
C ALA A 182 16.84 12.77 -31.80
N GLY A 183 16.51 12.69 -30.52
CA GLY A 183 17.14 11.77 -29.56
C GLY A 183 18.40 12.37 -28.92
N PRO A 184 19.05 11.61 -28.03
CA PRO A 184 20.30 12.06 -27.42
C PRO A 184 21.36 12.27 -28.51
N PRO A 185 22.13 13.38 -28.48
CA PRO A 185 23.16 13.68 -29.48
C PRO A 185 24.25 12.60 -29.55
N GLN A 186 24.35 11.75 -28.53
CA GLN A 186 25.24 10.59 -28.50
C GLN A 186 24.49 9.32 -28.05
N PRO A 187 23.81 8.62 -28.97
CA PRO A 187 23.09 7.40 -28.64
C PRO A 187 24.02 6.25 -28.19
N LYS A 188 25.28 6.28 -28.64
CA LYS A 188 26.30 5.25 -28.36
C LYS A 188 27.35 5.67 -27.32
N GLY A 189 27.27 6.90 -26.81
CA GLY A 189 28.30 7.51 -25.97
C GLY A 189 29.66 7.66 -26.68
N HIS A 190 30.68 8.07 -25.93
CA HIS A 190 32.07 8.05 -26.39
C HIS A 190 32.61 6.63 -26.29
N LEU A 191 32.78 5.94 -27.42
CA LEU A 191 33.34 4.58 -27.44
C LEU A 191 34.78 4.54 -26.92
N ASP A 192 35.45 5.68 -26.87
CA ASP A 192 36.86 5.90 -26.54
C ASP A 192 37.06 6.59 -25.18
N PHE A 193 36.06 6.56 -24.29
CA PHE A 193 36.13 7.20 -22.95
C PHE A 193 37.32 6.73 -22.09
N TYR A 194 37.87 5.55 -22.38
CA TYR A 194 39.02 4.96 -21.68
C TYR A 194 40.37 5.38 -22.27
N LEU A 195 40.40 6.13 -23.37
CA LEU A 195 41.61 6.67 -23.96
C LEU A 195 41.85 8.11 -23.48
N PRO A 196 43.11 8.51 -23.25
CA PRO A 196 43.44 9.90 -22.93
C PRO A 196 43.04 10.84 -24.07
N PRO A 197 42.69 12.11 -23.78
CA PRO A 197 42.32 13.09 -24.81
C PRO A 197 43.44 13.24 -25.85
N ARG A 198 43.11 13.14 -27.14
CA ARG A 198 44.10 13.43 -28.19
C ARG A 198 44.45 14.90 -28.16
N ALA A 199 45.75 15.21 -28.15
CA ALA A 199 46.22 16.58 -28.27
C ALA A 199 45.75 17.18 -29.60
N ALA A 200 45.18 18.38 -29.56
CA ALA A 200 44.79 19.11 -30.75
C ALA A 200 46.04 19.44 -31.58
N SER A 201 46.02 19.04 -32.86
CA SER A 201 47.03 19.37 -33.88
C SER A 201 46.59 20.57 -34.72
#